data_AF-A0A2D6PIV4-F1
#
_entry.id   AF-A0A2D6PIV4-F1
#
_cell.length_a   1.000
_cell.length_b   1.000
_cell.length_c   1.000
_cell.angle_alpha   90.00
_cell.angle_beta   90.00
_cell.angle_gamma   90.00
#
_symmetry.space_group_name_H-M   'P 1'
#
loop_
_entity.id
_entity.type
_entity.pdbx_description
1 polymer ?
#
loop_
_entity_poly.entity_id
_entity_poly.type
_entity_poly.pdbx_seq_one_letter_code
_entity_poly.pdbx_strand_id
1 'polypeptide(L)'
;MKVNSKVLVALFLAAIMISSVLGFILSSSHTGGPQPSRVKFGDFFFVETSQGWVTHINGDQQVIISSDPRNLNLAAIPDISLNELNSAGRVYFTLNPNDNIQNSFAYFNANIIPRLRTVTSACSEDVHQCENLPLITCDNALPSVKVIQTQISNSSSVTYNNDCLLIQGNSFQIRTLYDAVILKLLTISS
;
A
#
# COMPACT_ATOMS: atom_id res chain seq x y z
N MET A 1 6.67 -68.65 18.66
CA MET A 1 5.80 -67.77 19.47
C MET A 1 4.64 -67.32 18.57
N LYS A 2 3.40 -67.83 18.80
CA LYS A 2 2.24 -67.46 17.96
C LYS A 2 1.78 -66.06 18.38
N VAL A 3 2.10 -65.06 17.57
CA VAL A 3 1.61 -63.69 17.80
C VAL A 3 0.12 -63.67 17.47
N ASN A 4 -0.68 -63.21 18.42
CA ASN A 4 -2.13 -63.09 18.24
C ASN A 4 -2.41 -61.98 17.21
N SER A 5 -3.20 -62.27 16.19
CA SER A 5 -3.48 -61.33 15.08
C SER A 5 -4.04 -59.99 15.58
N LYS A 6 -4.78 -60.01 16.69
CA LYS A 6 -5.32 -58.80 17.33
C LYS A 6 -4.23 -57.85 17.85
N VAL A 7 -3.15 -58.40 18.40
CA VAL A 7 -2.02 -57.62 18.94
C VAL A 7 -1.23 -56.99 17.79
N LEU A 8 -1.05 -57.72 16.68
CA LEU A 8 -0.34 -57.22 15.51
C LEU A 8 -1.10 -56.06 14.83
N VAL A 9 -2.43 -56.14 14.75
CA VAL A 9 -3.28 -55.05 14.24
C VAL A 9 -3.21 -53.82 15.14
N ALA A 10 -3.28 -53.98 16.47
CA ALA A 10 -3.18 -52.85 17.40
C ALA A 10 -1.81 -52.14 17.32
N LEU A 11 -0.73 -52.91 17.19
CA LEU A 11 0.63 -52.37 17.05
C LEU A 11 0.79 -51.59 15.73
N PHE A 12 0.22 -52.11 14.64
CA PHE A 12 0.24 -51.45 13.34
C PHE A 12 -0.51 -50.10 13.36
N LEU A 13 -1.69 -50.06 13.99
CA LEU A 13 -2.44 -48.82 14.15
C LEU A 13 -1.70 -47.79 15.01
N ALA A 14 -1.06 -48.22 16.10
CA ALA A 14 -0.23 -47.35 16.93
C ALA A 14 0.97 -46.79 16.15
N ALA A 15 1.63 -47.61 15.32
CA ALA A 15 2.73 -47.17 14.47
C ALA A 15 2.30 -46.12 13.43
N ILE A 16 1.10 -46.23 12.86
CA ILE A 16 0.55 -45.23 11.94
C ILE A 16 0.32 -43.89 12.66
N MET A 17 -0.26 -43.92 13.87
CA MET A 17 -0.51 -42.70 14.66
C MET A 17 0.77 -42.00 15.10
N ILE A 18 1.84 -42.74 15.38
CA ILE A 18 3.14 -42.15 15.75
C ILE A 18 3.87 -41.61 14.50
N SER A 19 3.79 -42.35 13.38
CA SER A 19 4.43 -41.95 12.12
C SER A 19 3.81 -40.69 11.52
N SER A 20 2.51 -40.44 11.73
CA SER A 20 1.86 -39.21 11.25
C SER A 20 2.39 -37.94 11.94
N VAL A 21 2.67 -38.02 13.24
CA VAL A 21 3.26 -36.90 14.01
C VAL A 21 4.72 -36.67 13.59
N LEU A 22 5.48 -37.74 13.39
CA LEU A 22 6.87 -37.66 12.92
C LEU A 22 6.96 -37.06 11.50
N GLY A 23 6.02 -37.39 10.61
CA GLY A 23 5.95 -36.81 9.26
C GLY A 23 5.79 -35.29 9.27
N PHE A 24 4.99 -34.74 10.19
CA PHE A 24 4.78 -33.30 10.32
C PHE A 24 6.02 -32.56 10.86
N ILE A 25 6.76 -33.18 11.78
CA ILE A 25 8.00 -32.62 12.35
C ILE A 25 9.13 -32.62 11.31
N LEU A 26 9.23 -33.67 10.49
CA LEU A 26 10.22 -33.76 9.41
C LEU A 26 9.86 -32.89 8.20
N SER A 27 8.57 -32.68 7.89
CA SER A 27 8.16 -31.75 6.83
C SER A 27 8.38 -30.28 7.20
N SER A 28 8.36 -29.94 8.50
CA SER A 28 8.58 -28.58 8.99
C SER A 28 10.05 -28.19 9.10
N SER A 29 10.98 -29.15 9.03
CA SER A 29 12.43 -28.90 9.04
C SER A 29 13.05 -28.67 7.65
N HIS A 30 12.25 -28.78 6.57
CA HIS A 30 12.55 -28.21 5.24
C HIS A 30 11.89 -26.84 5.04
N THR A 31 11.83 -26.02 6.09
CA THR A 31 11.43 -24.60 6.01
C THR A 31 12.53 -23.71 5.40
N GLY A 32 13.26 -24.23 4.41
CA GLY A 32 13.81 -23.43 3.32
C GLY A 32 12.69 -23.07 2.34
N GLY A 33 11.56 -22.56 2.85
CA GLY A 33 10.54 -21.95 1.99
C GLY A 33 11.23 -20.89 1.13
N PRO A 34 10.74 -20.64 -0.10
CA PRO A 34 11.31 -19.60 -0.95
C PRO A 34 11.46 -18.34 -0.11
N GLN A 35 12.72 -17.92 0.12
CA GLN A 35 13.03 -16.71 0.86
C GLN A 35 12.16 -15.61 0.24
N PRO A 36 11.32 -14.92 1.04
CA PRO A 36 10.43 -13.92 0.47
C PRO A 36 11.28 -12.93 -0.30
N SER A 37 10.89 -12.63 -1.54
CA SER A 37 11.64 -11.74 -2.42
C SER A 37 11.86 -10.41 -1.69
N ARG A 38 13.13 -10.11 -1.38
CA ARG A 38 13.53 -8.86 -0.73
C ARG A 38 14.12 -7.93 -1.76
N VAL A 39 13.62 -6.72 -1.82
CA VAL A 39 14.06 -5.68 -2.75
C VAL A 39 14.48 -4.45 -1.96
N LYS A 40 15.71 -3.99 -2.15
CA LYS A 40 16.18 -2.73 -1.59
C LYS A 40 15.76 -1.58 -2.51
N PHE A 41 15.16 -0.54 -1.94
CA PHE A 41 14.77 0.68 -2.65
C PHE A 41 15.10 1.90 -1.79
N GLY A 42 16.07 2.71 -2.22
CA GLY A 42 16.67 3.73 -1.36
C GLY A 42 17.24 3.09 -0.10
N ASP A 43 16.83 3.59 1.07
CA ASP A 43 17.21 3.06 2.39
C ASP A 43 16.24 2.01 2.94
N PHE A 44 15.17 1.70 2.20
CA PHE A 44 14.13 0.78 2.62
C PHE A 44 14.30 -0.62 2.03
N PHE A 45 13.85 -1.63 2.76
CA PHE A 45 13.76 -3.00 2.29
C PHE A 45 12.30 -3.42 2.18
N PHE A 46 11.88 -3.72 0.96
CA PHE A 46 10.55 -4.23 0.66
C PHE A 46 10.56 -5.75 0.65
N VAL A 47 9.53 -6.34 1.25
CA VAL A 47 9.27 -7.77 1.27
C VAL A 47 7.97 -8.02 0.53
N GLU A 48 7.99 -8.91 -0.46
CA GLU A 48 6.78 -9.31 -1.17
C GLU A 48 5.86 -10.15 -0.27
N THR A 49 4.57 -9.79 -0.23
CA THR A 49 3.51 -10.47 0.54
C THR A 49 2.28 -10.68 -0.33
N SER A 50 1.27 -11.39 0.17
CA SER A 50 -0.02 -11.54 -0.52
C SER A 50 -0.79 -10.22 -0.72
N GLN A 51 -0.44 -9.17 0.01
CA GLN A 51 -1.08 -7.85 -0.07
C GLN A 51 -0.29 -6.84 -0.92
N GLY A 52 0.88 -7.22 -1.42
CA GLY A 52 1.82 -6.35 -2.14
C GLY A 52 3.19 -6.32 -1.46
N TRP A 53 3.94 -5.26 -1.74
CA TRP A 53 5.28 -5.02 -1.20
C TRP A 53 5.20 -4.23 0.08
N VAL A 54 5.73 -4.80 1.16
CA VAL A 54 5.67 -4.23 2.51
C VAL A 54 7.04 -3.75 2.94
N THR A 55 7.11 -2.55 3.50
CA THR A 55 8.27 -2.04 4.25
C THR A 55 7.84 -1.49 5.60
N HIS A 56 8.79 -1.35 6.52
CA HIS A 56 8.57 -0.73 7.83
C HIS A 56 9.45 0.51 7.94
N ILE A 57 8.82 1.63 8.33
CA ILE A 57 9.48 2.92 8.50
C ILE A 57 9.48 3.24 9.98
N ASN A 58 10.64 3.64 10.51
CA ASN A 58 10.81 3.98 11.92
C ASN A 58 10.35 2.85 12.88
N GLY A 59 10.62 1.60 12.53
CA GLY A 59 10.34 0.41 13.36
C GLY A 59 8.92 -0.12 13.25
N ASP A 60 7.90 0.73 13.36
CA ASP A 60 6.51 0.28 13.55
C ASP A 60 5.52 0.74 12.46
N GLN A 61 5.89 1.70 11.61
CA GLN A 61 4.96 2.20 10.59
C GLN A 61 5.07 1.39 9.31
N GLN A 62 4.11 0.50 9.11
CA GLN A 62 3.98 -0.26 7.87
C GLN A 62 3.66 0.68 6.69
N VAL A 63 4.30 0.42 5.56
CA VAL A 63 3.92 0.93 4.24
C VAL A 63 3.70 -0.26 3.34
N ILE A 64 2.60 -0.25 2.61
CA ILE A 64 2.28 -1.25 1.62
C ILE A 64 2.18 -0.51 0.29
N ILE A 65 2.93 -0.95 -0.71
CA ILE A 65 2.75 -0.56 -2.11
C ILE A 65 2.39 -1.79 -2.94
N SER A 66 1.60 -1.61 -4.00
CA SER A 66 1.09 -2.75 -4.75
C SER A 66 1.96 -3.14 -5.93
N SER A 67 2.70 -2.17 -6.45
CA SER A 67 3.61 -2.31 -7.57
C SER A 67 5.01 -2.68 -7.08
N ASP A 68 5.77 -3.39 -7.91
CA ASP A 68 7.18 -3.65 -7.65
C ASP A 68 7.95 -2.31 -7.57
N PRO A 69 8.61 -2.00 -6.44
CA PRO A 69 9.30 -0.73 -6.26
C PRO A 69 10.37 -0.46 -7.33
N ARG A 70 10.95 -1.50 -7.94
CA ARG A 70 11.97 -1.36 -9.01
C ARG A 70 11.42 -0.83 -10.32
N ASN A 71 10.12 -1.01 -10.55
CA ASN A 71 9.46 -0.68 -11.81
C ASN A 71 8.75 0.67 -11.76
N LEU A 72 8.80 1.37 -10.62
CA LEU A 72 8.16 2.68 -10.45
C LEU A 72 9.05 3.80 -10.98
N ASN A 73 8.51 4.62 -11.87
CA ASN A 73 9.23 5.75 -12.44
C ASN A 73 9.16 6.98 -11.53
N LEU A 74 10.04 7.05 -10.53
CA LEU A 74 10.09 8.19 -9.60
C LEU A 74 10.56 9.50 -10.23
N ALA A 75 11.27 9.45 -11.36
CA ALA A 75 11.72 10.66 -12.06
C ALA A 75 10.56 11.46 -12.65
N ALA A 76 9.41 10.81 -12.88
CA ALA A 76 8.19 11.46 -13.33
C ALA A 76 7.37 12.08 -12.17
N ILE A 77 7.76 11.85 -10.92
CA ILE A 77 7.08 12.40 -9.74
C ILE A 77 7.81 13.67 -9.30
N PRO A 78 7.12 14.81 -9.18
CA PRO A 78 7.72 16.07 -8.74
C PRO A 78 8.36 15.92 -7.35
N ASP A 79 9.35 16.76 -7.07
CA ASP A 79 9.97 16.82 -5.75
C ASP A 79 8.99 17.44 -4.75
N ILE A 80 8.33 16.59 -3.98
CA ILE A 80 7.41 16.94 -2.90
C ILE A 80 7.79 16.17 -1.65
N SER A 81 7.73 16.82 -0.49
CA SER A 81 8.05 16.21 0.79
C SER A 81 6.85 16.15 1.74
N LEU A 82 6.86 15.18 2.67
CA LEU A 82 5.87 15.16 3.75
C LEU A 82 5.96 16.41 4.65
N ASN A 83 7.15 16.98 4.81
CA ASN A 83 7.34 18.20 5.60
C ASN A 83 6.64 19.41 4.97
N GLU A 84 6.70 19.53 3.66
CA GLU A 84 6.00 20.56 2.91
C GLU A 84 4.47 20.40 2.95
N LEU A 85 3.96 19.16 2.89
CA LEU A 85 2.54 18.92 3.08
C LEU A 85 2.10 19.24 4.52
N ASN A 86 2.94 18.91 5.51
CA ASN A 86 2.69 19.15 6.93
C ASN A 86 2.90 20.59 7.39
N SER A 87 3.48 21.46 6.57
CA SER A 87 3.63 22.89 6.90
C SER A 87 2.33 23.68 6.70
N ALA A 88 1.37 23.13 5.96
CA ALA A 88 0.08 23.76 5.78
C ALA A 88 -0.85 23.57 6.99
N GLY A 89 -1.79 24.50 7.16
CA GLY A 89 -2.81 24.39 8.21
C GLY A 89 -3.77 23.23 7.94
N ARG A 90 -4.00 22.92 6.66
CA ARG A 90 -4.88 21.82 6.22
C ARG A 90 -4.42 21.25 4.89
N VAL A 91 -4.58 19.93 4.73
CA VAL A 91 -4.42 19.21 3.47
C VAL A 91 -5.77 18.62 3.07
N TYR A 92 -6.27 18.97 1.89
CA TYR A 92 -7.49 18.37 1.33
C TYR A 92 -7.15 17.23 0.39
N PHE A 93 -7.87 16.12 0.52
CA PHE A 93 -7.80 15.01 -0.43
C PHE A 93 -9.06 15.01 -1.26
N THR A 94 -8.91 15.33 -2.54
CA THR A 94 -10.01 15.54 -3.47
C THR A 94 -10.12 14.39 -4.45
N LEU A 95 -11.32 13.83 -4.61
CA LEU A 95 -11.66 12.84 -5.64
C LEU A 95 -13.08 13.03 -6.17
N ASN A 96 -13.36 12.46 -7.35
CA ASN A 96 -14.73 12.30 -7.84
C ASN A 96 -15.21 10.87 -7.55
N PRO A 97 -16.27 10.64 -6.75
CA PRO A 97 -16.73 9.29 -6.45
C PRO A 97 -17.26 8.54 -7.68
N ASN A 98 -17.60 9.22 -8.78
CA ASN A 98 -18.03 8.55 -10.01
C ASN A 98 -16.86 7.86 -10.75
N ASP A 99 -15.61 8.17 -10.41
CA ASP A 99 -14.42 7.66 -11.09
C ASP A 99 -14.10 6.18 -10.79
N ASN A 100 -14.83 5.55 -9.86
CA ASN A 100 -14.65 4.15 -9.47
C ASN A 100 -13.22 3.79 -8.99
N ILE A 101 -12.51 4.73 -8.39
CA ILE A 101 -11.13 4.56 -7.87
C ILE A 101 -11.04 4.45 -6.34
N GLN A 102 -12.16 4.21 -5.65
CA GLN A 102 -12.26 4.20 -4.18
C GLN A 102 -11.28 3.22 -3.55
N ASN A 103 -11.09 2.04 -4.15
CA ASN A 103 -10.15 1.04 -3.63
C ASN A 103 -8.70 1.53 -3.68
N SER A 104 -8.29 2.11 -4.81
CA SER A 104 -6.95 2.69 -4.97
C SER A 104 -6.76 3.89 -4.05
N PHE A 105 -7.80 4.72 -3.86
CA PHE A 105 -7.76 5.88 -2.99
C PHE A 105 -7.69 5.49 -1.51
N ALA A 106 -8.50 4.52 -1.06
CA ALA A 106 -8.43 4.00 0.31
C ALA A 106 -7.04 3.44 0.63
N TYR A 107 -6.42 2.78 -0.35
CA TYR A 107 -5.06 2.28 -0.25
C TYR A 107 -4.02 3.41 -0.12
N PHE A 108 -4.13 4.44 -0.94
CA PHE A 108 -3.28 5.63 -0.85
C PHE A 108 -3.43 6.31 0.52
N ASN A 109 -4.66 6.46 0.99
CA ASN A 109 -4.97 7.04 2.30
C ASN A 109 -4.38 6.27 3.46
N ALA A 110 -4.46 4.94 3.43
CA ALA A 110 -3.88 4.09 4.48
C ALA A 110 -2.37 4.30 4.61
N ASN A 111 -1.68 4.64 3.52
CA ASN A 111 -0.26 4.93 3.51
C ASN A 111 0.07 6.39 3.84
N ILE A 112 -0.77 7.37 3.48
CA ILE A 112 -0.40 8.79 3.63
C ILE A 112 -1.01 9.45 4.86
N ILE A 113 -2.29 9.18 5.20
CA ILE A 113 -2.99 9.85 6.30
C ILE A 113 -2.25 9.74 7.64
N PRO A 114 -1.71 8.58 8.06
CA PRO A 114 -0.98 8.47 9.32
C PRO A 114 0.28 9.34 9.41
N ARG A 115 0.73 9.89 8.28
CA ARG A 115 1.95 10.69 8.13
C ARG A 115 1.66 12.18 7.92
N LEU A 116 0.39 12.54 7.82
CA LEU A 116 -0.08 13.92 7.68
C LEU A 116 -0.75 14.41 8.97
N ARG A 117 -0.54 15.67 9.33
CA ARG A 117 -1.08 16.27 10.57
C ARG A 117 -2.57 16.55 10.49
N THR A 118 -3.04 17.14 9.38
CA THR A 118 -4.41 17.61 9.21
C THR A 118 -4.90 17.29 7.81
N VAL A 119 -5.64 16.19 7.67
CA VAL A 119 -6.24 15.77 6.39
C VAL A 119 -7.76 15.91 6.46
N THR A 120 -8.37 16.37 5.37
CA THR A 120 -9.82 16.40 5.22
C THR A 120 -10.19 15.91 3.82
N SER A 121 -11.13 14.97 3.74
CA SER A 121 -11.67 14.52 2.45
C SER A 121 -12.53 15.62 1.82
N ALA A 122 -12.43 15.76 0.50
CA ALA A 122 -13.18 16.70 -0.31
C ALA A 122 -13.59 16.04 -1.63
N CYS A 123 -14.53 16.67 -2.33
CA CYS A 123 -14.94 16.26 -3.67
C CYS A 123 -14.51 17.28 -4.72
N SER A 124 -14.22 16.83 -5.94
CA SER A 124 -13.91 17.72 -7.05
C SER A 124 -15.16 18.29 -7.71
N GLU A 125 -16.30 17.61 -7.57
CA GLU A 125 -17.57 17.92 -8.22
C GLU A 125 -18.75 17.67 -7.28
N ASP A 126 -19.86 18.36 -7.52
CA ASP A 126 -21.12 18.15 -6.81
C ASP A 126 -21.86 16.95 -7.41
N VAL A 127 -21.65 15.79 -6.81
CA VAL A 127 -22.21 14.51 -7.25
C VAL A 127 -22.78 13.73 -6.07
N HIS A 128 -23.56 12.70 -6.36
CA HIS A 128 -24.08 11.81 -5.31
C HIS A 128 -22.91 11.25 -4.48
N GLN A 129 -23.05 11.23 -3.15
CA GLN A 129 -22.02 10.90 -2.15
C GLN A 129 -21.09 12.06 -1.74
N CYS A 130 -21.25 13.25 -2.32
CA CYS A 130 -20.50 14.45 -1.96
C CYS A 130 -21.32 15.53 -1.23
N GLU A 131 -22.59 15.27 -0.89
CA GLU A 131 -23.54 16.27 -0.40
C GLU A 131 -23.10 16.95 0.92
N ASN A 132 -22.27 16.27 1.71
CA ASN A 132 -21.75 16.76 2.98
C ASN A 132 -20.23 17.01 2.98
N LEU A 133 -19.59 16.94 1.80
CA LEU A 133 -18.16 17.14 1.64
C LEU A 133 -17.89 18.49 0.96
N PRO A 134 -16.81 19.19 1.35
CA PRO A 134 -16.46 20.43 0.69
C PRO A 134 -16.04 20.17 -0.76
N LEU A 135 -16.46 21.06 -1.66
CA LEU A 135 -16.02 21.05 -3.06
C LEU A 135 -14.70 21.82 -3.15
N ILE A 136 -13.59 21.10 -3.31
CA ILE A 136 -12.24 21.65 -3.32
C ILE A 136 -11.48 21.07 -4.51
N THR A 137 -10.94 21.91 -5.38
CA THR A 137 -10.06 21.53 -6.50
C THR A 137 -8.67 22.15 -6.31
N CYS A 138 -7.73 21.84 -7.21
CA CYS A 138 -6.43 22.50 -7.26
C CYS A 138 -6.51 24.03 -7.36
N ASP A 139 -7.60 24.59 -7.90
CA ASP A 139 -7.79 26.04 -8.00
C ASP A 139 -8.00 26.69 -6.63
N ASN A 140 -8.32 25.90 -5.61
CA ASN A 140 -8.47 26.36 -4.23
C ASN A 140 -7.18 26.21 -3.40
N ALA A 141 -6.10 25.71 -3.98
CA ALA A 141 -4.83 25.53 -3.28
C ALA A 141 -4.20 26.89 -2.92
N LEU A 142 -3.70 26.99 -1.70
CA LEU A 142 -3.08 28.18 -1.12
C LEU A 142 -1.89 27.74 -0.24
N PRO A 143 -0.96 28.64 0.12
CA PRO A 143 0.16 28.27 0.98
C PRO A 143 -0.24 27.64 2.32
N SER A 144 -1.41 28.02 2.86
CA SER A 144 -1.98 27.46 4.09
C SER A 144 -2.90 26.26 3.88
N VAL A 145 -3.24 25.94 2.63
CA VAL A 145 -4.20 24.91 2.22
C VAL A 145 -3.62 24.12 1.04
N LYS A 146 -3.00 22.97 1.32
CA LYS A 146 -2.55 22.07 0.23
C LYS A 146 -3.72 21.22 -0.27
N VAL A 147 -3.70 20.88 -1.55
CA VAL A 147 -4.70 19.99 -2.16
C VAL A 147 -3.98 18.81 -2.79
N ILE A 148 -4.45 17.60 -2.53
CA ILE A 148 -4.07 16.38 -3.25
C ILE A 148 -5.30 15.96 -4.03
N GLN A 149 -5.31 16.24 -5.32
CA GLN A 149 -6.42 15.94 -6.21
C GLN A 149 -6.09 14.75 -7.10
N THR A 150 -7.02 13.80 -7.19
CA THR A 150 -6.94 12.73 -8.18
C THR A 150 -8.02 12.92 -9.24
N GLN A 151 -7.67 12.69 -10.50
CA GLN A 151 -8.57 12.87 -11.62
C GLN A 151 -8.34 11.78 -12.67
N ILE A 152 -9.43 11.16 -13.16
CA ILE A 152 -9.35 10.24 -14.30
C ILE A 152 -9.00 10.99 -15.59
N SER A 153 -8.00 10.50 -16.31
CA SER A 153 -7.55 11.04 -17.59
C SER A 153 -7.04 9.93 -18.53
N ASN A 154 -7.02 10.20 -19.84
CA ASN A 154 -6.40 9.33 -20.84
C ASN A 154 -4.86 9.37 -20.78
N SER A 155 -4.28 10.43 -20.21
CA SER A 155 -2.86 10.58 -19.97
C SER A 155 -2.54 10.38 -18.49
N SER A 156 -1.36 9.82 -18.21
CA SER A 156 -0.83 9.70 -16.85
C SER A 156 0.17 10.81 -16.57
N SER A 157 -0.01 11.49 -15.43
CA SER A 157 0.90 12.52 -14.95
C SER A 157 0.75 12.71 -13.44
N VAL A 158 1.83 13.13 -12.80
CA VAL A 158 1.79 13.69 -11.45
C VAL A 158 2.44 15.05 -11.51
N THR A 159 1.74 16.07 -11.06
CA THR A 159 2.24 17.44 -11.08
C THR A 159 2.06 18.07 -9.72
N TYR A 160 3.01 18.91 -9.31
CA TYR A 160 2.94 19.65 -8.08
C TYR A 160 3.17 21.13 -8.38
N ASN A 161 2.08 21.91 -8.42
CA ASN A 161 2.12 23.31 -8.80
C ASN A 161 1.17 24.09 -7.89
N ASN A 162 1.60 25.27 -7.43
CA ASN A 162 0.79 26.17 -6.59
C ASN A 162 0.13 25.43 -5.43
N ASP A 163 0.91 24.68 -4.63
CA ASP A 163 0.41 23.98 -3.45
C ASP A 163 -0.58 22.83 -3.74
N CYS A 164 -0.83 22.49 -5.01
CA CYS A 164 -1.65 21.35 -5.41
C CYS A 164 -0.81 20.19 -5.97
N LEU A 165 -0.99 18.99 -5.43
CA LEU A 165 -0.55 17.72 -6.01
C LEU A 165 -1.68 17.12 -6.83
N LEU A 166 -1.56 17.20 -8.16
CA LEU A 166 -2.53 16.64 -9.10
C LEU A 166 -2.01 15.31 -9.64
N ILE A 167 -2.79 14.25 -9.39
CA ILE A 167 -2.51 12.88 -9.84
C ILE A 167 -3.55 12.53 -10.92
N GLN A 168 -3.09 12.38 -12.15
CA GLN A 168 -3.92 12.10 -13.31
C GLN A 168 -3.55 10.76 -13.94
N GLY A 169 -4.54 9.98 -14.34
CA GLY A 169 -4.33 8.72 -15.04
C GLY A 169 -5.63 7.97 -15.23
N ASN A 170 -5.60 6.87 -15.99
CA ASN A 170 -6.76 5.98 -16.03
C ASN A 170 -6.85 5.13 -14.75
N SER A 171 -7.96 4.41 -14.58
CA SER A 171 -8.23 3.60 -13.39
C SER A 171 -7.15 2.56 -13.07
N PHE A 172 -6.44 2.05 -14.07
CA PHE A 172 -5.35 1.09 -13.91
C PHE A 172 -4.04 1.78 -13.50
N GLN A 173 -3.74 2.93 -14.12
CA GLN A 173 -2.50 3.67 -13.90
C GLN A 173 -2.47 4.39 -12.55
N ILE A 174 -3.61 4.89 -12.07
CA ILE A 174 -3.68 5.64 -10.80
C ILE A 174 -3.08 4.85 -9.64
N ARG A 175 -3.30 3.53 -9.59
CA ARG A 175 -2.72 2.68 -8.55
C ARG A 175 -1.18 2.73 -8.56
N THR A 176 -0.57 2.60 -9.74
CA THR A 176 0.89 2.71 -9.90
C THR A 176 1.41 4.11 -9.59
N LEU A 177 0.65 5.15 -9.95
CA LEU A 177 1.00 6.54 -9.63
C LEU A 177 0.94 6.81 -8.12
N TYR A 178 -0.07 6.29 -7.43
CA TYR A 178 -0.14 6.34 -5.96
C TYR A 178 1.06 5.67 -5.31
N ASP A 179 1.44 4.47 -5.75
CA ASP A 179 2.62 3.78 -5.24
C ASP A 179 3.89 4.63 -5.44
N ALA A 180 4.05 5.25 -6.61
CA ALA A 180 5.19 6.13 -6.91
C ALA A 180 5.20 7.40 -6.03
N VAL A 181 4.04 8.03 -5.83
CA VAL A 181 3.89 9.19 -4.93
C VAL A 181 4.19 8.82 -3.49
N ILE A 182 3.67 7.69 -3.01
CA ILE A 182 3.96 7.16 -1.66
C ILE A 182 5.47 7.02 -1.49
N LEU A 183 6.15 6.32 -2.41
CA LEU A 183 7.60 6.15 -2.32
C LEU A 183 8.37 7.46 -2.35
N LYS A 184 7.98 8.40 -3.21
CA LYS A 184 8.63 9.72 -3.31
C LYS A 184 8.53 10.49 -2.00
N LEU A 185 7.34 10.54 -1.41
CA LEU A 185 7.08 11.23 -0.14
C LEU A 185 7.89 10.63 1.02
N LEU A 186 8.10 9.31 1.02
CA LEU A 186 8.87 8.61 2.05
C LEU A 186 10.37 8.84 1.89
N THR A 187 10.89 8.81 0.67
CA THR A 187 12.33 8.95 0.40
C THR A 187 12.85 10.33 0.78
N ILE A 188 12.05 11.39 0.57
CA ILE A 188 12.45 12.78 0.88
C ILE A 188 12.24 13.12 2.37
N SER A 189 11.49 12.29 3.11
CA SER A 189 11.25 12.50 4.55
C SER A 189 12.33 11.92 5.47
N SER A 190 13.29 11.19 4.90
CA SER A 190 14.41 10.54 5.60
C SER A 190 15.63 11.46 5.62
#